data_AF-A0A8H3M067-F1
#
_entry.id   AF-A0A8H3M067-F1
#
_cell.length_a   1.000
_cell.length_b   1.000
_cell.length_c   1.000
_cell.angle_alpha   90.00
_cell.angle_beta   90.00
_cell.angle_gamma   90.00
#
_symmetry.space_group_name_H-M   'P 1'
#
loop_
_entity.id
_entity.type
_entity.pdbx_description
1 polymer ?
#
loop_
_entity_poly.entity_id
_entity_poly.type
_entity_poly.pdbx_seq_one_letter_code
_entity_poly.pdbx_strand_id
1 'polypeptide(L)'
;MDDDKFLPKLSQNLLKILDDDEYHDIIIEVGNDPYKNKETLVHIKLPNILPEIFQIILRYIYGGRLSLDECDTLRIIKVLVAAKLQKYCTNLISKRPDKILKSISFSSIPEKLLISIIRNNNHQMSEIQVWKYVLKWGLAQNPELSTDPATFSKEDFNILKNTLQHIVPFIKFNDLTSREFSDEVLPYKKILPKELYKDLLKKFLNLHPDSKLTDNLKSIDSKIITFQHAELISKWIEKFDITHESTSLYEFKLLLRGSRDGFTPNKFHEICDNRSCTITIIKAKGNNQILGGYNPIEWKSERGYVATKDSFIFSFENGNDINNHILSRVINKNYAIFNDHTYGPSFGCADLILRGDSGHCIKDSYEKRIRGALESALHYSIRCDCCNYTIRGERWKCTSCADYDLCQICKPKSHIHNHPAGHRFQLIPHSKTSHRAPQFLKHYVICDSCNKSICGMRWKCTFCEKYNLCQDCKFKSSNIHDNNHAFRPIAYLEHIPLSFSENAPTCDYCKLTCTSYMCVKCANGEFLVEEYELFQVIKR
;
A
#
# COMPACT_ATOMS: atom_id res chain seq x y z
N MET A 1 -55.66 -14.65 33.85
CA MET A 1 -55.32 -13.84 32.67
C MET A 1 -55.70 -12.41 33.01
N ASP A 2 -54.81 -11.66 33.66
CA ASP A 2 -55.10 -10.27 34.05
C ASP A 2 -53.80 -9.42 34.10
N ASP A 3 -52.87 -9.67 33.17
CA ASP A 3 -51.55 -8.99 33.13
C ASP A 3 -51.41 -7.93 32.01
N ASP A 4 -52.44 -7.69 31.19
CA ASP A 4 -52.32 -6.76 30.04
C ASP A 4 -52.73 -5.31 30.38
N LYS A 5 -53.08 -5.03 31.64
CA LYS A 5 -53.40 -3.67 32.14
C LYS A 5 -52.24 -2.98 32.86
N PHE A 6 -51.14 -3.67 33.14
CA PHE A 6 -50.04 -3.10 33.93
C PHE A 6 -49.25 -2.04 33.15
N LEU A 7 -48.86 -2.33 31.90
CA LEU A 7 -48.05 -1.43 31.07
C LEU A 7 -48.77 -0.14 30.65
N PRO A 8 -50.06 -0.15 30.24
CA PRO A 8 -50.79 1.09 29.95
C PRO A 8 -50.98 1.96 31.20
N LYS A 9 -51.19 1.34 32.37
CA LYS A 9 -51.41 2.02 33.64
C LYS A 9 -50.09 2.60 34.19
N LEU A 10 -48.97 1.91 33.97
CA LEU A 10 -47.62 2.40 34.26
C LEU A 10 -47.26 3.62 33.39
N SER A 11 -47.57 3.58 32.09
CA SER A 11 -47.38 4.71 31.18
C SER A 11 -48.23 5.94 31.57
N GLN A 12 -49.49 5.74 31.98
CA GLN A 12 -50.33 6.82 32.52
C GLN A 12 -49.82 7.37 33.86
N ASN A 13 -49.28 6.52 34.73
CA ASN A 13 -48.71 6.95 36.01
C ASN A 13 -47.42 7.74 35.81
N LEU A 14 -46.57 7.34 34.86
CA LEU A 14 -45.34 8.07 34.52
C LEU A 14 -45.64 9.45 33.89
N LEU A 15 -46.71 9.57 33.10
CA LEU A 15 -47.17 10.86 32.58
C LEU A 15 -47.68 11.79 33.69
N LYS A 16 -48.30 11.24 34.76
CA LYS A 16 -48.71 12.03 35.93
C LYS A 16 -47.53 12.46 36.80
N ILE A 17 -46.52 11.59 36.96
CA ILE A 17 -45.28 11.90 37.70
C ILE A 17 -44.46 12.99 37.00
N LEU A 18 -44.55 13.11 35.68
CA LEU A 18 -43.92 14.21 34.94
C LEU A 18 -44.51 15.59 35.27
N ASP A 19 -45.78 15.64 35.69
CA ASP A 19 -46.49 16.87 36.05
C ASP A 19 -46.38 17.21 37.56
N ASP A 20 -45.95 16.27 38.40
CA ASP A 20 -45.68 16.47 39.84
C ASP A 20 -44.18 16.72 40.06
N ASP A 21 -43.79 17.95 40.39
CA ASP A 21 -42.40 18.46 40.62
C ASP A 21 -41.57 17.73 41.72
N GLU A 22 -42.00 16.54 42.19
CA GLU A 22 -41.42 15.83 43.34
C GLU A 22 -40.28 14.85 43.01
N TYR A 23 -40.09 14.41 41.76
CA TYR A 23 -39.17 13.30 41.42
C TYR A 23 -38.31 13.54 40.17
N HIS A 24 -37.76 14.75 40.01
CA HIS A 24 -36.92 15.11 38.87
C HIS A 24 -35.43 15.11 39.22
N ASP A 25 -34.64 14.20 38.62
CA ASP A 25 -33.18 14.16 38.76
C ASP A 25 -32.42 14.95 37.66
N ILE A 26 -33.14 15.41 36.63
CA ILE A 26 -32.56 16.08 35.46
C ILE A 26 -33.45 17.25 35.05
N ILE A 27 -32.87 18.43 34.90
CA ILE A 27 -33.55 19.63 34.40
C ILE A 27 -33.12 19.85 32.95
N ILE A 28 -34.09 19.87 32.03
CA ILE A 28 -33.85 20.13 30.60
C ILE A 28 -34.40 21.51 30.25
N GLU A 29 -33.49 22.44 29.97
CA GLU A 29 -33.83 23.80 29.55
C GLU A 29 -33.98 23.87 28.04
N VAL A 30 -35.12 24.40 27.59
CA VAL A 30 -35.49 24.46 26.18
C VAL A 30 -35.79 25.92 25.80
N GLY A 31 -35.12 26.43 24.77
CA GLY A 31 -35.17 27.86 24.39
C GLY A 31 -34.13 28.74 25.11
N ASN A 32 -34.16 30.05 24.83
CA ASN A 32 -33.27 31.05 25.44
C ASN A 32 -34.04 31.85 26.50
N ASP A 33 -34.11 31.34 27.73
CA ASP A 33 -34.63 32.10 28.87
C ASP A 33 -33.44 32.53 29.77
N PRO A 34 -33.19 33.85 29.94
CA PRO A 34 -31.99 34.34 30.62
C PRO A 34 -32.05 34.32 32.15
N TYR A 35 -33.12 33.82 32.78
CA TYR A 35 -33.26 33.87 34.24
C TYR A 35 -33.63 32.53 34.87
N LYS A 36 -32.62 31.74 35.26
CA LYS A 36 -32.56 30.92 36.49
C LYS A 36 -31.26 30.12 36.56
N ASN A 37 -30.40 30.46 37.53
CA ASN A 37 -29.33 29.59 37.99
C ASN A 37 -29.71 29.11 39.39
N LYS A 38 -29.95 27.80 39.56
CA LYS A 38 -29.80 27.13 40.86
C LYS A 38 -29.10 25.80 40.65
N GLU A 39 -27.98 25.65 41.35
CA GLU A 39 -27.12 24.48 41.36
C GLU A 39 -27.81 23.32 42.08
N THR A 40 -28.00 22.18 41.40
CA THR A 40 -27.63 20.81 41.90
C THR A 40 -27.96 19.63 40.96
N LEU A 41 -28.52 19.81 39.77
CA LEU A 41 -28.79 18.68 38.83
C LEU A 41 -28.20 18.92 37.43
N VAL A 42 -28.02 17.85 36.65
CA VAL A 42 -27.41 17.92 35.30
C VAL A 42 -28.29 18.77 34.37
N HIS A 43 -27.79 19.93 33.93
CA HIS A 43 -28.48 20.81 33.00
C HIS A 43 -28.18 20.45 31.55
N ILE A 44 -29.21 20.07 30.78
CA ILE A 44 -29.12 19.91 29.32
C ILE A 44 -29.80 21.11 28.66
N LYS A 45 -29.04 21.94 27.95
CA LYS A 45 -29.58 23.09 27.19
C LYS A 45 -29.88 22.71 25.75
N LEU A 46 -31.12 22.88 25.32
CA LEU A 46 -31.61 22.65 23.96
C LEU A 46 -32.15 23.96 23.36
N PRO A 47 -31.27 24.93 23.01
CA PRO A 47 -31.67 26.29 22.61
C PRO A 47 -32.41 26.34 21.26
N ASN A 48 -32.29 25.30 20.45
CA ASN A 48 -32.86 25.23 19.09
C ASN A 48 -34.19 24.47 19.01
N ILE A 49 -34.74 24.05 20.15
CA ILE A 49 -36.03 23.38 20.23
C ILE A 49 -36.97 24.33 20.97
N LEU A 50 -38.21 24.47 20.49
CA LEU A 50 -39.22 25.24 21.22
C LEU A 50 -39.78 24.39 22.37
N PRO A 51 -40.05 24.96 23.56
CA PRO A 51 -40.56 24.23 24.73
C PRO A 51 -41.78 23.36 24.41
N GLU A 52 -42.69 23.88 23.60
CA GLU A 52 -43.89 23.20 23.13
C GLU A 52 -43.61 21.90 22.35
N ILE A 53 -42.51 21.86 21.59
CA ILE A 53 -42.09 20.70 20.79
C ILE A 53 -41.46 19.63 21.69
N PHE A 54 -40.67 20.07 22.67
CA PHE A 54 -40.04 19.17 23.62
C PHE A 54 -41.09 18.44 24.47
N GLN A 55 -42.14 19.12 24.90
CA GLN A 55 -43.27 18.52 25.62
C GLN A 55 -43.98 17.41 24.83
N ILE A 56 -44.12 17.59 23.50
CA ILE A 56 -44.71 16.57 22.62
C ILE A 56 -43.79 15.34 22.51
N ILE A 57 -42.47 15.56 22.41
CA ILE A 57 -41.47 14.49 22.39
C ILE A 57 -41.46 13.74 23.73
N LEU A 58 -41.52 14.45 24.86
CA LEU A 58 -41.56 13.87 26.19
C LEU A 58 -42.79 12.97 26.35
N ARG A 59 -43.98 13.46 25.99
CA ARG A 59 -45.22 12.69 26.05
C ARG A 59 -45.18 11.45 25.16
N TYR A 60 -44.50 11.51 24.01
CA TYR A 60 -44.28 10.33 23.17
C TYR A 60 -43.33 9.32 23.83
N ILE A 61 -42.22 9.78 24.44
CA ILE A 61 -41.24 8.91 25.10
C ILE A 61 -41.88 8.11 26.26
N TYR A 62 -42.72 8.76 27.06
CA TYR A 62 -43.37 8.11 28.21
C TYR A 62 -44.70 7.43 27.86
N GLY A 63 -45.40 7.93 26.85
CA GLY A 63 -46.73 7.46 26.44
C GLY A 63 -46.72 6.37 25.36
N GLY A 64 -45.63 6.29 24.56
CA GLY A 64 -45.49 5.37 23.42
C GLY A 64 -46.51 5.60 22.28
N ARG A 65 -47.42 6.57 22.41
CA ARG A 65 -48.50 6.89 21.48
C ARG A 65 -48.61 8.40 21.34
N LEU A 66 -48.87 8.86 20.11
CA LEU A 66 -49.11 10.26 19.81
C LEU A 66 -50.53 10.38 19.24
N SER A 67 -51.48 10.95 20.00
CA SER A 67 -52.82 11.21 19.47
C SER A 67 -52.74 12.38 18.49
N LEU A 68 -53.28 12.16 17.29
CA LEU A 68 -53.31 13.12 16.19
C LEU A 68 -54.70 13.78 16.05
N ASP A 69 -55.63 13.41 16.93
CA ASP A 69 -57.05 13.68 16.79
C ASP A 69 -57.40 15.15 17.15
N GLU A 70 -56.45 15.88 17.77
CA GLU A 70 -56.54 17.31 18.15
C GLU A 70 -55.35 18.15 17.64
N CYS A 71 -54.73 17.76 16.51
CA CYS A 71 -53.57 18.49 15.97
C CYS A 71 -53.92 19.41 14.81
N ASP A 72 -53.85 20.73 15.04
CA ASP A 72 -53.85 21.71 13.94
C ASP A 72 -52.70 21.44 12.96
N THR A 73 -52.89 21.77 11.69
CA THR A 73 -51.92 21.53 10.59
C THR A 73 -50.52 22.04 10.93
N LEU A 74 -50.41 23.10 11.73
CA LEU A 74 -49.14 23.65 12.22
C LEU A 74 -48.38 22.67 13.15
N ARG A 75 -49.06 21.90 14.01
CA ARG A 75 -48.45 20.89 14.89
C ARG A 75 -47.94 19.68 14.10
N ILE A 76 -48.69 19.26 13.08
CA ILE A 76 -48.25 18.21 12.15
C ILE A 76 -47.03 18.68 11.35
N ILE A 77 -47.04 19.91 10.83
CA ILE A 77 -45.88 20.51 10.15
C ILE A 77 -44.68 20.61 11.10
N LYS A 78 -44.87 20.97 12.36
CA LYS A 78 -43.80 21.07 13.36
C LYS A 78 -43.20 19.70 13.74
N VAL A 79 -44.02 18.64 13.86
CA VAL A 79 -43.54 17.25 14.01
C VAL A 79 -42.83 16.77 12.74
N LEU A 80 -43.34 17.11 11.56
CA LEU A 80 -42.65 16.87 10.29
C LEU A 80 -41.37 17.68 10.14
N VAL A 81 -41.26 18.85 10.79
CA VAL A 81 -40.02 19.65 10.88
C VAL A 81 -39.02 18.98 11.83
N ALA A 82 -39.46 18.41 12.95
CA ALA A 82 -38.61 17.59 13.82
C ALA A 82 -38.18 16.27 13.13
N ALA A 83 -39.05 15.64 12.35
CA ALA A 83 -38.71 14.51 11.49
C ALA A 83 -37.82 14.93 10.31
N LYS A 84 -37.98 16.15 9.76
CA LYS A 84 -37.05 16.78 8.81
C LYS A 84 -35.73 17.09 9.49
N LEU A 85 -35.70 17.47 10.77
CA LEU A 85 -34.49 17.72 11.53
C LEU A 85 -33.77 16.41 11.81
N GLN A 86 -34.49 15.34 12.15
CA GLN A 86 -33.93 13.99 12.21
C GLN A 86 -33.37 13.58 10.84
N LYS A 87 -34.14 13.77 9.76
CA LYS A 87 -33.67 13.51 8.38
C LYS A 87 -32.49 14.40 7.99
N TYR A 88 -32.43 15.63 8.45
CA TYR A 88 -31.36 16.61 8.21
C TYR A 88 -30.10 16.25 9.00
N CYS A 89 -30.24 15.88 10.28
CA CYS A 89 -29.18 15.34 11.12
C CYS A 89 -28.66 14.03 10.53
N THR A 90 -29.52 13.07 10.18
CA THR A 90 -29.12 11.83 9.50
C THR A 90 -28.42 12.12 8.16
N ASN A 91 -28.88 13.12 7.41
CA ASN A 91 -28.22 13.58 6.18
C ASN A 91 -26.87 14.28 6.43
N LEU A 92 -26.71 15.01 7.54
CA LEU A 92 -25.44 15.62 7.93
C LEU A 92 -24.45 14.56 8.43
N ILE A 93 -24.94 13.61 9.22
CA ILE A 93 -24.21 12.45 9.74
C ILE A 93 -23.71 11.60 8.56
N SER A 94 -24.57 11.28 7.59
CA SER A 94 -24.18 10.54 6.39
C SER A 94 -23.24 11.30 5.45
N LYS A 95 -23.25 12.64 5.50
CA LYS A 95 -22.33 13.50 4.75
C LYS A 95 -20.95 13.68 5.40
N ARG A 96 -20.80 13.42 6.71
CA ARG A 96 -19.53 13.53 7.46
C ARG A 96 -19.47 12.58 8.67
N PRO A 97 -19.46 11.26 8.46
CA PRO A 97 -19.46 10.29 9.55
C PRO A 97 -18.13 10.28 10.32
N ASP A 98 -17.03 10.72 9.70
CA ASP A 98 -15.69 10.82 10.29
C ASP A 98 -15.63 11.73 11.53
N LYS A 99 -16.41 12.82 11.55
CA LYS A 99 -16.42 13.76 12.68
C LYS A 99 -17.08 13.18 13.93
N ILE A 100 -18.00 12.24 13.76
CA ILE A 100 -18.75 11.62 14.86
C ILE A 100 -17.98 10.42 15.40
N LEU A 101 -17.41 9.61 14.52
CA LEU A 101 -16.57 8.45 14.89
C LEU A 101 -15.28 8.87 15.63
N LYS A 102 -14.76 10.07 15.31
CA LYS A 102 -13.63 10.69 16.02
C LYS A 102 -14.02 11.43 17.31
N SER A 103 -15.31 11.59 17.60
CA SER A 103 -15.77 12.29 18.79
C SER A 103 -15.45 11.50 20.07
N ILE A 104 -15.19 12.22 21.15
CA ILE A 104 -15.00 11.67 22.50
C ILE A 104 -16.26 10.91 22.97
N SER A 105 -17.44 11.31 22.51
CA SER A 105 -18.72 10.68 22.88
C SER A 105 -19.11 9.48 22.02
N PHE A 106 -18.21 8.96 21.17
CA PHE A 106 -18.51 7.86 20.24
C PHE A 106 -18.91 6.56 20.96
N SER A 107 -18.34 6.29 22.13
CA SER A 107 -18.68 5.13 22.97
C SER A 107 -20.11 5.16 23.53
N SER A 108 -20.75 6.34 23.57
CA SER A 108 -22.12 6.50 24.08
C SER A 108 -23.19 6.36 23.00
N ILE A 109 -22.81 6.06 21.74
CA ILE A 109 -23.77 5.93 20.64
C ILE A 109 -24.57 4.64 20.79
N PRO A 110 -25.91 4.69 20.77
CA PRO A 110 -26.77 3.51 20.73
C PRO A 110 -26.48 2.63 19.50
N GLU A 111 -26.50 1.32 19.68
CA GLU A 111 -26.24 0.31 18.64
C GLU A 111 -27.05 0.57 17.33
N LYS A 112 -28.35 0.88 17.47
CA LYS A 112 -29.24 1.17 16.32
C LYS A 112 -28.75 2.36 15.47
N LEU A 113 -28.17 3.38 16.11
CA LEU A 113 -27.62 4.53 15.41
C LEU A 113 -26.29 4.19 14.74
N LEU A 114 -25.44 3.40 15.40
CA LEU A 114 -24.19 2.91 14.82
C LEU A 114 -24.44 2.09 13.54
N ILE A 115 -25.42 1.18 13.56
CA ILE A 115 -25.84 0.41 12.37
C ILE A 115 -26.29 1.35 11.25
N SER A 116 -27.08 2.39 11.57
CA SER A 116 -27.55 3.36 10.59
C SER A 116 -26.41 4.16 9.95
N ILE A 117 -25.37 4.50 10.72
CA ILE A 117 -24.17 5.19 10.23
C ILE A 117 -23.41 4.27 9.28
N ILE A 118 -23.15 3.02 9.68
CA ILE A 118 -22.42 2.05 8.86
C ILE A 118 -23.14 1.78 7.53
N ARG A 119 -24.47 1.60 7.57
CA ARG A 119 -25.29 1.37 6.37
C ARG A 119 -25.27 2.53 5.37
N ASN A 120 -25.21 3.76 5.87
CA ASN A 120 -25.28 4.98 5.07
C ASN A 120 -23.90 5.59 4.76
N ASN A 121 -22.81 4.86 5.05
CA ASN A 121 -21.46 5.29 4.70
C ASN A 121 -21.30 5.33 3.17
N ASN A 122 -21.50 6.52 2.58
CA ASN A 122 -21.34 6.79 1.15
C ASN A 122 -19.85 6.85 0.72
N HIS A 123 -19.07 5.80 0.99
CA HIS A 123 -17.65 5.67 0.62
C HIS A 123 -16.69 6.75 1.17
N GLN A 124 -17.08 7.49 2.21
CA GLN A 124 -16.24 8.55 2.77
C GLN A 124 -15.10 8.04 3.68
N MET A 125 -15.17 6.79 4.12
CA MET A 125 -14.14 6.12 4.91
C MET A 125 -13.89 4.72 4.36
N SER A 126 -12.65 4.25 4.47
CA SER A 126 -12.29 2.88 4.12
C SER A 126 -12.96 1.90 5.08
N GLU A 127 -13.34 0.72 4.60
CA GLU A 127 -13.97 -0.32 5.43
C GLU A 127 -13.10 -0.75 6.62
N ILE A 128 -11.77 -0.66 6.51
CA ILE A 128 -10.87 -0.92 7.65
C ILE A 128 -11.07 0.07 8.80
N GLN A 129 -11.36 1.33 8.48
CA GLN A 129 -11.63 2.35 9.49
C GLN A 129 -12.97 2.08 10.17
N VAL A 130 -13.99 1.67 9.41
CA VAL A 130 -15.28 1.23 9.94
C VAL A 130 -15.07 0.11 10.95
N TRP A 131 -14.30 -0.92 10.58
CA TRP A 131 -13.98 -2.04 11.46
C TRP A 131 -13.29 -1.60 12.76
N LYS A 132 -12.27 -0.74 12.67
CA LYS A 132 -11.55 -0.21 13.85
C LYS A 132 -12.49 0.54 14.80
N TYR A 133 -13.42 1.33 14.28
CA TYR A 133 -14.40 2.02 15.12
C TYR A 133 -15.40 1.06 15.75
N VAL A 134 -15.87 0.04 15.02
CA VAL A 134 -16.78 -0.98 15.59
C VAL A 134 -16.09 -1.74 16.72
N LEU A 135 -14.82 -2.13 16.55
CA LEU A 135 -14.04 -2.74 17.62
C LEU A 135 -13.89 -1.80 18.83
N LYS A 136 -13.51 -0.53 18.59
CA LYS A 136 -13.38 0.47 19.65
C LYS A 136 -14.71 0.67 20.41
N TRP A 137 -15.84 0.71 19.70
CA TRP A 137 -17.16 0.80 20.31
C TRP A 137 -17.48 -0.43 21.16
N GLY A 138 -17.23 -1.64 20.62
CA GLY A 138 -17.46 -2.90 21.32
C GLY A 138 -16.63 -3.05 22.60
N LEU A 139 -15.36 -2.65 22.56
CA LEU A 139 -14.49 -2.64 23.75
C LEU A 139 -14.96 -1.59 24.77
N ALA A 140 -15.44 -0.43 24.32
CA ALA A 140 -15.98 0.58 25.22
C ALA A 140 -17.28 0.17 25.92
N GLN A 141 -18.08 -0.72 25.31
CA GLN A 141 -19.25 -1.32 25.98
C GLN A 141 -18.85 -2.38 27.03
N ASN A 142 -17.61 -2.86 26.99
CA ASN A 142 -17.11 -3.92 27.87
C ASN A 142 -15.75 -3.52 28.49
N PRO A 143 -15.75 -2.58 29.47
CA PRO A 143 -14.52 -1.97 29.99
C PRO A 143 -13.55 -2.95 30.66
N GLU A 144 -14.04 -4.14 31.04
CA GLU A 144 -13.24 -5.21 31.65
C GLU A 144 -12.35 -5.95 30.64
N LEU A 145 -12.61 -5.79 29.34
CA LEU A 145 -11.81 -6.41 28.28
C LEU A 145 -10.51 -5.64 28.03
N SER A 146 -9.44 -6.40 27.79
CA SER A 146 -8.17 -5.85 27.31
C SER A 146 -8.33 -5.19 25.93
N THR A 147 -7.41 -4.31 25.58
CA THR A 147 -7.31 -3.76 24.21
C THR A 147 -6.48 -4.64 23.28
N ASP A 148 -5.74 -5.60 23.82
CA ASP A 148 -4.92 -6.55 23.06
C ASP A 148 -5.65 -7.91 22.90
N PRO A 149 -6.05 -8.31 21.69
CA PRO A 149 -6.72 -9.59 21.45
C PRO A 149 -5.86 -10.81 21.78
N ALA A 150 -4.53 -10.68 21.86
CA ALA A 150 -3.64 -11.78 22.23
C ALA A 150 -3.85 -12.22 23.70
N THR A 151 -4.33 -11.31 24.56
CA THR A 151 -4.57 -11.60 25.98
C THR A 151 -5.98 -12.15 26.25
N PHE A 152 -6.82 -12.29 25.23
CA PHE A 152 -8.24 -12.64 25.40
C PHE A 152 -8.43 -14.12 25.76
N SER A 153 -9.17 -14.35 26.83
CA SER A 153 -9.73 -15.65 27.16
C SER A 153 -10.82 -16.06 26.16
N LYS A 154 -11.26 -17.33 26.21
CA LYS A 154 -12.40 -17.77 25.39
C LYS A 154 -13.68 -17.02 25.74
N GLU A 155 -13.83 -16.63 27.00
CA GLU A 155 -15.01 -15.90 27.48
C GLU A 155 -14.99 -14.44 27.05
N ASP A 156 -13.82 -13.81 27.04
CA ASP A 156 -13.61 -12.44 26.56
C ASP A 156 -14.06 -12.30 25.09
N PHE A 157 -13.73 -13.31 24.27
CA PHE A 157 -14.21 -13.37 22.89
C PHE A 157 -15.73 -13.57 22.80
N ASN A 158 -16.35 -14.32 23.71
CA ASN A 158 -17.81 -14.50 23.73
C ASN A 158 -18.53 -13.20 24.08
N ILE A 159 -18.03 -12.46 25.07
CA ILE A 159 -18.58 -11.16 25.50
C ILE A 159 -18.54 -10.17 24.32
N LEU A 160 -17.37 -10.01 23.69
CA LEU A 160 -17.22 -9.10 22.56
C LEU A 160 -18.05 -9.55 21.34
N LYS A 161 -18.13 -10.86 21.09
CA LYS A 161 -18.97 -11.42 20.03
C LYS A 161 -20.44 -11.09 20.24
N ASN A 162 -20.98 -11.29 21.43
CA ASN A 162 -22.38 -11.01 21.74
C ASN A 162 -22.69 -9.52 21.57
N THR A 163 -21.74 -8.65 21.91
CA THR A 163 -21.87 -7.19 21.74
C THR A 163 -21.91 -6.79 20.27
N LEU A 164 -21.08 -7.41 19.42
CA LEU A 164 -20.91 -7.00 18.02
C LEU A 164 -21.75 -7.78 17.01
N GLN A 165 -22.43 -8.86 17.42
CA GLN A 165 -23.10 -9.80 16.51
C GLN A 165 -24.10 -9.16 15.54
N HIS A 166 -24.78 -8.09 15.96
CA HIS A 166 -25.77 -7.39 15.14
C HIS A 166 -25.15 -6.34 14.23
N ILE A 167 -23.92 -5.89 14.51
CA ILE A 167 -23.22 -4.86 13.73
C ILE A 167 -22.36 -5.50 12.63
N VAL A 168 -21.67 -6.60 12.95
CA VAL A 168 -20.76 -7.32 12.03
C VAL A 168 -21.35 -7.58 10.63
N PRO A 169 -22.62 -7.97 10.46
CA PRO A 169 -23.20 -8.23 9.14
C PRO A 169 -23.25 -7.00 8.21
N PHE A 170 -23.12 -5.79 8.74
CA PHE A 170 -23.17 -4.55 7.96
C PHE A 170 -21.81 -4.08 7.46
N ILE A 171 -20.72 -4.75 7.86
CA ILE A 171 -19.35 -4.40 7.50
C ILE A 171 -18.96 -5.13 6.22
N LYS A 172 -18.44 -4.41 5.23
CA LYS A 172 -18.03 -5.00 3.96
C LYS A 172 -16.60 -5.50 4.04
N PHE A 173 -16.37 -6.56 4.81
CA PHE A 173 -15.05 -7.20 4.92
C PHE A 173 -14.45 -7.59 3.57
N ASN A 174 -15.30 -7.81 2.56
CA ASN A 174 -14.91 -8.08 1.19
C ASN A 174 -14.10 -6.95 0.52
N ASP A 175 -14.22 -5.71 0.99
CA ASP A 175 -13.53 -4.57 0.37
C ASP A 175 -12.20 -4.26 1.07
N LEU A 176 -11.80 -5.09 2.04
CA LEU A 176 -10.49 -5.01 2.71
C LEU A 176 -9.38 -5.56 1.81
N THR A 177 -8.15 -5.10 2.05
CA THR A 177 -6.95 -5.77 1.55
C THR A 177 -6.60 -6.99 2.43
N SER A 178 -5.85 -7.94 1.89
CA SER A 178 -5.42 -9.11 2.67
C SER A 178 -4.55 -8.76 3.88
N ARG A 179 -3.76 -7.67 3.81
CA ARG A 179 -3.00 -7.17 4.97
C ARG A 179 -3.95 -6.66 6.05
N GLU A 180 -4.92 -5.81 5.69
CA GLU A 180 -5.90 -5.29 6.65
C GLU A 180 -6.71 -6.43 7.28
N PHE A 181 -7.11 -7.44 6.50
CA PHE A 181 -7.74 -8.64 7.04
C PHE A 181 -6.82 -9.41 8.01
N SER A 182 -5.57 -9.66 7.61
CA SER A 182 -4.59 -10.40 8.42
C SER A 182 -4.25 -9.71 9.74
N ASP A 183 -3.98 -8.41 9.69
CA ASP A 183 -3.42 -7.68 10.83
C ASP A 183 -4.52 -7.22 11.79
N GLU A 184 -5.72 -6.91 11.29
CA GLU A 184 -6.75 -6.22 12.07
C GLU A 184 -8.04 -7.03 12.27
N VAL A 185 -8.34 -8.00 11.39
CA VAL A 185 -9.57 -8.82 11.47
C VAL A 185 -9.27 -10.22 12.02
N LEU A 186 -8.20 -10.85 11.55
CA LEU A 186 -7.81 -12.21 11.93
C LEU A 186 -7.54 -12.39 13.44
N PRO A 187 -6.94 -11.42 14.19
CA PRO A 187 -6.79 -11.54 15.64
C PRO A 187 -8.14 -11.72 16.36
N TYR A 188 -9.21 -11.17 15.78
CA TYR A 188 -10.56 -11.24 16.31
C TYR A 188 -11.40 -12.36 15.69
N LYS A 189 -10.82 -13.31 14.93
CA LYS A 189 -11.57 -14.37 14.20
C LYS A 189 -12.70 -15.06 14.96
N LYS A 190 -12.58 -15.21 16.28
CA LYS A 190 -13.58 -15.88 17.13
C LYS A 190 -14.90 -15.10 17.27
N ILE A 191 -14.90 -13.79 16.98
CA ILE A 191 -16.11 -12.96 17.04
C ILE A 191 -16.94 -13.03 15.75
N LEU A 192 -16.34 -13.46 14.64
CA LEU A 192 -17.02 -13.50 13.35
C LEU A 192 -17.97 -14.72 13.26
N PRO A 193 -19.12 -14.58 12.58
CA PRO A 193 -19.95 -15.72 12.21
C PRO A 193 -19.14 -16.76 11.44
N LYS A 194 -19.36 -18.05 11.72
CA LYS A 194 -18.56 -19.15 11.15
C LYS A 194 -18.56 -19.14 9.62
N GLU A 195 -19.71 -18.95 8.98
CA GLU A 195 -19.82 -18.94 7.52
C GLU A 195 -19.13 -17.70 6.92
N LEU A 196 -19.35 -16.52 7.50
CA LEU A 196 -18.65 -15.30 7.08
C LEU A 196 -17.14 -15.48 7.19
N TYR A 197 -16.65 -16.01 8.32
CA TYR A 197 -15.22 -16.25 8.50
C TYR A 197 -14.66 -17.22 7.45
N LYS A 198 -15.37 -18.32 7.12
CA LYS A 198 -14.97 -19.24 6.05
C LYS A 198 -14.89 -18.54 4.70
N ASP A 199 -15.87 -17.71 4.36
CA ASP A 199 -15.87 -16.97 3.09
C ASP A 199 -14.71 -15.98 3.01
N LEU A 200 -14.44 -15.27 4.11
CA LEU A 200 -13.31 -14.35 4.20
C LEU A 200 -11.96 -15.09 4.17
N LEU A 201 -11.86 -16.26 4.81
CA LEU A 201 -10.68 -17.13 4.70
C LEU A 201 -10.49 -17.63 3.26
N LYS A 202 -11.56 -18.03 2.57
CA LYS A 202 -11.47 -18.45 1.17
C LYS A 202 -11.01 -17.29 0.30
N LYS A 203 -11.60 -16.10 0.49
CA LYS A 203 -11.28 -14.91 -0.29
C LYS A 203 -9.86 -14.37 -0.06
N PHE A 204 -9.45 -14.24 1.20
CA PHE A 204 -8.19 -13.58 1.54
C PHE A 204 -7.03 -14.54 1.69
N LEU A 205 -7.29 -15.82 1.99
CA LEU A 205 -6.29 -16.83 2.32
C LEU A 205 -6.40 -18.14 1.52
N ASN A 206 -7.39 -18.32 0.62
CA ASN A 206 -7.58 -19.53 -0.20
C ASN A 206 -7.60 -20.85 0.63
N LEU A 207 -8.28 -20.88 1.78
CA LEU A 207 -8.38 -22.06 2.68
C LEU A 207 -9.78 -22.72 2.63
N HIS A 208 -9.83 -24.07 2.64
CA HIS A 208 -11.08 -24.86 2.72
C HIS A 208 -11.39 -25.26 4.18
N PRO A 209 -12.68 -25.31 4.62
CA PRO A 209 -13.05 -25.45 6.03
C PRO A 209 -12.68 -26.79 6.68
N ASP A 210 -12.51 -27.85 5.88
CA ASP A 210 -12.21 -29.21 6.36
C ASP A 210 -10.71 -29.51 6.50
N SER A 211 -9.86 -28.51 6.26
CA SER A 211 -8.45 -28.63 6.64
C SER A 211 -8.36 -28.66 8.17
N LYS A 212 -8.04 -29.82 8.74
CA LYS A 212 -7.52 -29.90 10.11
C LYS A 212 -6.46 -28.82 10.23
N LEU A 213 -6.62 -27.91 11.20
CA LEU A 213 -5.55 -27.03 11.65
C LEU A 213 -4.44 -27.91 12.24
N THR A 214 -3.65 -28.52 11.36
CA THR A 214 -2.30 -28.94 11.68
C THR A 214 -1.42 -27.70 11.50
N ASP A 215 -0.51 -27.48 12.44
CA ASP A 215 0.37 -26.31 12.57
C ASP A 215 1.36 -26.07 11.41
N ASN A 216 1.05 -26.54 10.19
CA ASN A 216 1.70 -26.14 8.95
C ASN A 216 0.74 -25.26 8.14
N LEU A 217 0.48 -24.05 8.65
CA LEU A 217 0.04 -22.94 7.81
C LEU A 217 0.93 -22.90 6.56
N LYS A 218 0.34 -22.63 5.38
CA LYS A 218 1.06 -22.44 4.11
C LYS A 218 2.01 -21.23 4.18
N SER A 219 3.04 -21.30 5.01
CA SER A 219 4.08 -20.29 5.18
C SER A 219 5.22 -20.62 4.23
N ILE A 220 5.56 -19.67 3.35
CA ILE A 220 6.85 -19.71 2.67
C ILE A 220 7.94 -19.36 3.70
N ASP A 221 9.03 -20.13 3.74
CA ASP A 221 10.22 -19.77 4.54
C ASP A 221 10.99 -18.64 3.84
N SER A 222 10.41 -17.44 3.85
CA SER A 222 11.00 -16.23 3.28
C SER A 222 10.98 -15.08 4.27
N LYS A 223 12.07 -14.33 4.34
CA LYS A 223 12.14 -13.05 5.05
C LYS A 223 11.78 -11.86 4.16
N ILE A 224 11.76 -12.05 2.83
CA ILE A 224 11.59 -10.97 1.85
C ILE A 224 10.16 -10.93 1.31
N ILE A 225 9.59 -12.08 0.95
CA ILE A 225 8.29 -12.18 0.28
C ILE A 225 7.25 -12.88 1.15
N THR A 226 5.99 -12.49 0.97
CA THR A 226 4.85 -13.14 1.60
C THR A 226 4.31 -14.29 0.75
N PHE A 227 3.40 -15.09 1.30
CA PHE A 227 2.70 -16.15 0.55
C PHE A 227 1.99 -15.61 -0.72
N GLN A 228 1.47 -14.38 -0.68
CA GLN A 228 0.78 -13.78 -1.82
C GLN A 228 1.71 -13.49 -3.01
N HIS A 229 2.95 -13.09 -2.72
CA HIS A 229 3.97 -12.94 -3.74
C HIS A 229 4.29 -14.31 -4.37
N ALA A 230 4.41 -15.36 -3.54
CA ALA A 230 4.66 -16.71 -4.02
C ALA A 230 3.53 -17.24 -4.90
N GLU A 231 2.26 -16.98 -4.56
CA GLU A 231 1.10 -17.30 -5.40
C GLU A 231 1.14 -16.55 -6.74
N LEU A 232 1.43 -15.25 -6.71
CA LEU A 232 1.53 -14.44 -7.92
C LEU A 232 2.67 -14.92 -8.84
N ILE A 233 3.84 -15.21 -8.27
CA ILE A 233 4.99 -15.78 -8.99
C ILE A 233 4.62 -17.15 -9.58
N SER A 234 3.90 -17.99 -8.83
CA SER A 234 3.42 -19.30 -9.32
C SER A 234 2.56 -19.16 -10.58
N LYS A 235 1.67 -18.15 -10.61
CA LYS A 235 0.86 -17.85 -11.79
C LYS A 235 1.73 -17.43 -12.99
N TRP A 236 2.81 -16.70 -12.76
CA TRP A 236 3.73 -16.30 -13.83
C TRP A 236 4.51 -17.46 -14.44
N ILE A 237 4.83 -18.48 -13.63
CA ILE A 237 5.52 -19.70 -14.04
C ILE A 237 4.62 -20.55 -14.96
N GLU A 238 3.35 -20.75 -14.59
CA GLU A 238 2.43 -21.59 -15.37
C GLU A 238 1.89 -20.90 -16.64
N LYS A 239 2.07 -19.58 -16.77
CA LYS A 239 1.56 -18.78 -17.91
C LYS A 239 0.03 -18.85 -18.09
N PHE A 240 -0.74 -19.12 -17.03
CA PHE A 240 -2.21 -19.15 -17.09
C PHE A 240 -2.81 -17.77 -17.41
N ASP A 241 -3.78 -17.74 -18.32
CA ASP A 241 -4.82 -16.70 -18.33
C ASP A 241 -5.69 -16.85 -17.07
N ILE A 242 -6.15 -15.73 -16.51
CA ILE A 242 -6.59 -15.53 -15.11
C ILE A 242 -7.91 -16.28 -14.72
N THR A 243 -8.30 -17.36 -15.39
CA THR A 243 -9.65 -17.96 -15.27
C THR A 243 -9.76 -19.30 -14.54
N HIS A 244 -8.69 -19.87 -13.97
CA HIS A 244 -8.79 -21.11 -13.18
C HIS A 244 -8.39 -20.94 -11.71
N GLU A 245 -9.27 -21.41 -10.82
CA GLU A 245 -9.10 -21.45 -9.36
C GLU A 245 -7.76 -22.11 -9.02
N SER A 246 -6.82 -21.29 -8.56
CA SER A 246 -5.43 -21.69 -8.32
C SER A 246 -5.28 -22.25 -6.91
N THR A 247 -5.27 -23.57 -6.76
CA THR A 247 -4.52 -24.18 -5.67
C THR A 247 -3.02 -23.97 -5.93
N SER A 248 -2.24 -23.66 -4.90
CA SER A 248 -0.78 -23.47 -5.04
C SER A 248 -0.11 -24.76 -5.52
N LEU A 249 0.06 -24.90 -6.83
CA LEU A 249 0.65 -26.07 -7.50
C LEU A 249 2.14 -26.23 -7.19
N TYR A 250 2.79 -25.20 -6.65
CA TYR A 250 4.21 -25.23 -6.37
C TYR A 250 4.54 -25.06 -4.90
N GLU A 251 5.56 -25.78 -4.49
CA GLU A 251 6.29 -25.61 -3.24
C GLU A 251 7.59 -24.84 -3.49
N PHE A 252 7.85 -23.84 -2.65
CA PHE A 252 9.06 -23.02 -2.69
C PHE A 252 10.00 -23.51 -1.59
N LYS A 253 10.95 -24.37 -1.97
CA LYS A 253 11.95 -24.91 -1.06
C LYS A 253 13.16 -23.98 -1.00
N LEU A 254 13.40 -23.34 0.14
CA LEU A 254 14.56 -22.44 0.32
C LEU A 254 15.87 -23.21 0.13
N LEU A 255 16.70 -22.77 -0.81
CA LEU A 255 18.04 -23.30 -1.05
C LEU A 255 19.09 -22.45 -0.35
N LEU A 256 19.07 -21.14 -0.61
CA LEU A 256 20.09 -20.20 -0.15
C LEU A 256 19.44 -18.95 0.44
N ARG A 257 19.97 -18.46 1.56
CA ARG A 257 19.63 -17.17 2.18
C ARG A 257 20.91 -16.42 2.53
N GLY A 258 21.07 -15.21 2.01
CA GLY A 258 22.27 -14.39 2.17
C GLY A 258 22.67 -14.19 3.62
N SER A 259 21.73 -13.86 4.52
CA SER A 259 22.03 -13.73 5.95
C SER A 259 22.47 -15.02 6.65
N ARG A 260 22.12 -16.20 6.08
CA ARG A 260 22.39 -17.52 6.68
C ARG A 260 23.67 -18.13 6.11
N ASP A 261 23.79 -18.10 4.79
CA ASP A 261 24.81 -18.84 4.04
C ASP A 261 25.96 -17.94 3.56
N GLY A 262 25.69 -16.63 3.37
CA GLY A 262 26.61 -15.65 2.79
C GLY A 262 26.21 -15.22 1.37
N PHE A 263 26.75 -14.08 0.94
CA PHE A 263 26.40 -13.45 -0.36
C PHE A 263 27.37 -13.78 -1.50
N THR A 264 28.47 -14.48 -1.23
CA THR A 264 29.56 -14.68 -2.21
C THR A 264 29.13 -15.58 -3.38
N PRO A 265 29.60 -15.33 -4.61
CA PRO A 265 29.40 -16.22 -5.76
C PRO A 265 29.81 -17.67 -5.50
N ASN A 266 30.93 -17.89 -4.79
CA ASN A 266 31.40 -19.22 -4.42
C ASN A 266 30.32 -20.01 -3.64
N LYS A 267 29.63 -19.35 -2.70
CA LYS A 267 28.57 -19.99 -1.91
C LYS A 267 27.32 -20.26 -2.74
N PHE A 268 26.99 -19.37 -3.66
CA PHE A 268 25.91 -19.59 -4.61
C PHE A 268 26.17 -20.85 -5.44
N HIS A 269 27.35 -20.99 -6.04
CA HIS A 269 27.70 -22.17 -6.85
C HIS A 269 27.81 -23.46 -6.03
N GLU A 270 28.29 -23.39 -4.78
CA GLU A 270 28.30 -24.54 -3.86
C GLU A 270 26.89 -25.12 -3.63
N ILE A 271 25.86 -24.27 -3.56
CA ILE A 271 24.49 -24.66 -3.20
C ILE A 271 23.59 -24.87 -4.43
N CYS A 272 23.75 -24.03 -5.45
CA CYS A 272 22.76 -23.87 -6.53
C CYS A 272 23.20 -24.47 -7.87
N ASP A 273 24.46 -24.86 -8.06
CA ASP A 273 24.87 -25.53 -9.31
C ASP A 273 24.08 -26.83 -9.50
N ASN A 274 23.70 -27.09 -10.76
CA ASN A 274 22.83 -28.20 -11.16
C ASN A 274 21.40 -28.15 -10.58
N ARG A 275 20.99 -27.02 -9.99
CA ARG A 275 19.59 -26.78 -9.60
C ARG A 275 18.85 -26.06 -10.72
N SER A 276 17.75 -26.64 -11.16
CA SER A 276 16.79 -26.06 -12.10
C SER A 276 15.51 -25.60 -11.40
N CYS A 277 14.62 -24.93 -12.15
CA CYS A 277 13.36 -24.39 -11.64
C CYS A 277 13.56 -23.55 -10.37
N THR A 278 14.46 -22.57 -10.43
CA THR A 278 14.80 -21.74 -9.28
C THR A 278 14.23 -20.34 -9.39
N ILE A 279 13.89 -19.74 -8.26
CA ILE A 279 13.44 -18.35 -8.16
C ILE A 279 14.39 -17.59 -7.24
N THR A 280 14.94 -16.50 -7.76
CA THR A 280 15.79 -15.55 -7.04
C THR A 280 14.94 -14.40 -6.54
N ILE A 281 15.02 -14.09 -5.24
CA ILE A 281 14.33 -12.99 -4.56
C ILE A 281 15.38 -12.10 -3.89
N ILE A 282 15.41 -10.82 -4.23
CA ILE A 282 16.41 -9.86 -3.77
C ILE A 282 15.70 -8.67 -3.15
N LYS A 283 16.05 -8.34 -1.89
CA LYS A 283 15.65 -7.08 -1.25
C LYS A 283 16.76 -6.06 -1.46
N ALA A 284 16.45 -4.96 -2.14
CA ALA A 284 17.43 -3.91 -2.36
C ALA A 284 17.63 -3.07 -1.09
N LYS A 285 18.87 -2.66 -0.82
CA LYS A 285 19.20 -1.83 0.35
C LYS A 285 18.73 -0.39 0.14
N GLY A 286 18.15 0.20 1.18
CA GLY A 286 17.76 1.62 1.24
C GLY A 286 16.36 1.92 0.70
N ASN A 287 15.72 0.99 0.00
CA ASN A 287 14.32 1.10 -0.37
C ASN A 287 13.61 -0.25 -0.16
N ASN A 288 12.30 -0.28 0.06
CA ASN A 288 11.58 -1.54 0.25
C ASN A 288 11.36 -2.28 -1.09
N GLN A 289 12.20 -2.08 -2.10
CA GLN A 289 12.01 -2.65 -3.43
C GLN A 289 12.47 -4.11 -3.44
N ILE A 290 11.65 -4.98 -4.03
CA ILE A 290 12.00 -6.38 -4.28
C ILE A 290 12.29 -6.55 -5.77
N LEU A 291 13.39 -7.22 -6.09
CA LEU A 291 13.75 -7.64 -7.44
C LEU A 291 13.84 -9.16 -7.47
N GLY A 292 13.65 -9.77 -8.63
CA GLY A 292 13.84 -11.20 -8.73
C GLY A 292 13.80 -11.73 -10.15
N GLY A 293 14.07 -13.02 -10.27
CA GLY A 293 14.05 -13.73 -11.55
C GLY A 293 13.86 -15.22 -11.38
N TYR A 294 13.13 -15.81 -12.33
CA TYR A 294 12.90 -17.25 -12.43
C TYR A 294 13.82 -17.85 -13.48
N ASN A 295 14.57 -18.87 -13.10
CA ASN A 295 15.40 -19.66 -14.00
C ASN A 295 14.84 -21.11 -14.09
N PRO A 296 14.24 -21.51 -15.22
CA PRO A 296 13.72 -22.86 -15.41
C PRO A 296 14.81 -23.92 -15.62
N ILE A 297 16.03 -23.52 -15.99
CA ILE A 297 17.14 -24.42 -16.34
C ILE A 297 18.19 -24.44 -15.23
N GLU A 298 19.17 -25.34 -15.35
CA GLU A 298 20.24 -25.51 -14.36
C GLU A 298 21.21 -24.33 -14.34
N TRP A 299 21.62 -23.92 -13.14
CA TRP A 299 22.80 -23.07 -12.94
C TRP A 299 24.08 -23.86 -13.12
N LYS A 300 25.11 -23.21 -13.67
CA LYS A 300 26.45 -23.78 -13.86
C LYS A 300 27.51 -22.75 -13.50
N SER A 301 28.67 -23.23 -13.05
CA SER A 301 29.87 -22.39 -12.89
C SER A 301 30.59 -22.12 -14.22
N GLU A 302 30.33 -22.91 -15.26
CA GLU A 302 30.95 -22.73 -16.58
C GLU A 302 30.47 -21.44 -17.24
N ARG A 303 31.42 -20.63 -17.70
CA ARG A 303 31.15 -19.32 -18.26
C ARG A 303 30.44 -19.43 -19.61
N GLY A 304 29.23 -18.88 -19.73
CA GLY A 304 28.51 -18.82 -20.99
C GLY A 304 27.01 -18.54 -20.85
N TYR A 305 26.37 -18.25 -21.99
CA TYR A 305 24.92 -18.09 -22.04
C TYR A 305 24.21 -19.42 -22.22
N VAL A 306 23.05 -19.55 -21.57
CA VAL A 306 22.16 -20.69 -21.77
C VAL A 306 20.78 -20.20 -22.21
N ALA A 307 20.26 -20.85 -23.25
CA ALA A 307 19.07 -20.40 -23.92
C ALA A 307 17.79 -20.89 -23.24
N THR A 308 16.84 -20.00 -22.99
CA THR A 308 15.49 -20.36 -22.55
C THR A 308 14.48 -19.26 -22.92
N LYS A 309 13.22 -19.65 -23.14
CA LYS A 309 12.10 -18.72 -23.34
C LYS A 309 11.22 -18.57 -22.09
N ASP A 310 11.43 -19.41 -21.10
CA ASP A 310 10.52 -19.55 -19.95
C ASP A 310 11.02 -18.81 -18.71
N SER A 311 12.22 -18.23 -18.78
CA SER A 311 12.71 -17.31 -17.76
C SER A 311 11.94 -15.99 -17.80
N PHE A 312 11.83 -15.36 -16.63
CA PHE A 312 11.34 -14.00 -16.48
C PHE A 312 12.05 -13.33 -15.31
N ILE A 313 12.09 -12.01 -15.32
CA ILE A 313 12.53 -11.18 -14.21
C ILE A 313 11.38 -10.26 -13.79
N PHE A 314 11.41 -9.79 -12.55
CA PHE A 314 10.35 -8.96 -12.01
C PHE A 314 10.86 -8.00 -10.95
N SER A 315 10.00 -7.02 -10.63
CA SER A 315 10.18 -6.12 -9.50
C SER A 315 8.86 -5.75 -8.85
N PHE A 316 8.89 -5.55 -7.55
CA PHE A 316 7.84 -4.87 -6.79
C PHE A 316 8.39 -3.53 -6.30
N GLU A 317 7.73 -2.41 -6.63
CA GLU A 317 8.21 -1.08 -6.23
C GLU A 317 8.27 -0.95 -4.71
N ASN A 318 7.26 -1.53 -4.03
CA ASN A 318 7.20 -1.67 -2.60
C ASN A 318 6.91 -3.13 -2.27
N GLY A 319 7.81 -3.81 -1.56
CA GLY A 319 7.69 -5.23 -1.21
C GLY A 319 6.50 -5.58 -0.32
N ASN A 320 5.80 -4.56 0.16
CA ASN A 320 4.55 -4.69 0.89
C ASN A 320 3.30 -4.64 0.00
N ASP A 321 3.42 -4.34 -1.28
CA ASP A 321 2.30 -4.21 -2.23
C ASP A 321 2.55 -5.04 -3.49
N ILE A 322 1.70 -6.04 -3.71
CA ILE A 322 1.78 -6.93 -4.88
C ILE A 322 1.20 -6.31 -6.15
N ASN A 323 0.41 -5.23 -6.04
CA ASN A 323 -0.32 -4.68 -7.20
C ASN A 323 0.59 -3.84 -8.09
N ASN A 324 1.57 -3.15 -7.50
CA ASN A 324 2.52 -2.34 -8.24
C ASN A 324 3.79 -3.14 -8.55
N HIS A 325 3.68 -4.02 -9.53
CA HIS A 325 4.75 -4.90 -9.99
C HIS A 325 5.04 -4.76 -11.48
N ILE A 326 6.26 -5.10 -11.87
CA ILE A 326 6.68 -5.26 -13.26
C ILE A 326 7.08 -6.71 -13.44
N LEU A 327 6.41 -7.40 -14.37
CA LEU A 327 6.86 -8.68 -14.92
C LEU A 327 7.51 -8.42 -16.27
N SER A 328 8.70 -8.97 -16.48
CA SER A 328 9.49 -8.83 -17.70
C SER A 328 9.93 -10.21 -18.20
N ARG A 329 9.44 -10.64 -19.36
CA ARG A 329 9.78 -11.89 -20.02
C ARG A 329 10.94 -11.75 -21.01
N VAL A 330 11.58 -12.86 -21.33
CA VAL A 330 12.71 -12.92 -22.28
C VAL A 330 12.28 -12.52 -23.69
N ILE A 331 13.02 -11.60 -24.31
CA ILE A 331 12.93 -11.33 -25.76
C ILE A 331 13.98 -12.15 -26.50
N ASN A 332 15.24 -12.06 -26.04
CA ASN A 332 16.35 -12.75 -26.68
C ASN A 332 16.69 -14.05 -25.95
N LYS A 333 16.07 -15.15 -26.38
CA LYS A 333 16.19 -16.46 -25.73
C LYS A 333 17.64 -16.93 -25.54
N ASN A 334 18.54 -16.59 -26.46
CA ASN A 334 19.93 -17.06 -26.43
C ASN A 334 20.76 -16.37 -25.34
N TYR A 335 20.26 -15.27 -24.77
CA TYR A 335 20.94 -14.49 -23.74
C TYR A 335 20.10 -14.45 -22.45
N ALA A 336 19.21 -15.42 -22.25
CA ALA A 336 18.29 -15.43 -21.12
C ALA A 336 19.00 -15.62 -19.78
N ILE A 337 19.90 -16.60 -19.69
CA ILE A 337 20.64 -16.91 -18.46
C ILE A 337 22.13 -16.84 -18.76
N PHE A 338 22.89 -16.17 -17.90
CA PHE A 338 24.34 -16.13 -17.96
C PHE A 338 24.92 -16.89 -16.79
N ASN A 339 25.82 -17.84 -17.06
CA ASN A 339 26.55 -18.59 -16.07
C ASN A 339 28.01 -18.10 -16.04
N ASP A 340 28.60 -17.99 -14.86
CA ASP A 340 30.01 -17.65 -14.63
C ASP A 340 30.34 -17.86 -13.15
N HIS A 341 31.41 -18.60 -12.84
CA HIS A 341 31.86 -18.88 -11.46
C HIS A 341 32.08 -17.65 -10.55
N THR A 342 32.22 -16.44 -11.12
CA THR A 342 32.40 -15.17 -10.40
C THR A 342 31.09 -14.41 -10.17
N TYR A 343 29.96 -14.95 -10.61
CA TYR A 343 28.63 -14.34 -10.51
C TYR A 343 27.71 -15.17 -9.61
N GLY A 344 26.70 -14.52 -9.03
CA GLY A 344 25.53 -15.20 -8.50
C GLY A 344 24.48 -15.41 -9.60
N PRO A 345 23.19 -15.39 -9.26
CA PRO A 345 22.12 -15.41 -10.26
C PRO A 345 22.27 -14.28 -11.27
N SER A 346 22.23 -14.63 -12.55
CA SER A 346 22.42 -13.69 -13.65
C SER A 346 21.44 -13.96 -14.78
N PHE A 347 20.56 -12.99 -15.00
CA PHE A 347 19.50 -12.99 -16.00
C PHE A 347 19.82 -11.92 -17.04
N GLY A 348 19.80 -12.31 -18.31
CA GLY A 348 20.06 -11.41 -19.42
C GLY A 348 21.55 -11.12 -19.60
N CYS A 349 21.86 -10.20 -20.50
CA CYS A 349 23.22 -9.65 -20.60
C CYS A 349 23.54 -8.71 -19.43
N ALA A 350 22.53 -7.97 -18.96
CA ALA A 350 22.64 -6.98 -17.89
C ALA A 350 21.32 -6.76 -17.14
N ASP A 351 20.28 -7.52 -17.48
CA ASP A 351 18.90 -7.25 -17.06
C ASP A 351 18.71 -7.44 -15.55
N LEU A 352 19.32 -8.46 -14.95
CA LEU A 352 19.45 -8.60 -13.50
C LEU A 352 20.65 -9.50 -13.18
N ILE A 353 21.69 -8.91 -12.60
CA ILE A 353 22.93 -9.60 -12.23
C ILE A 353 23.20 -9.41 -10.75
N LEU A 354 23.56 -10.49 -10.06
CA LEU A 354 24.05 -10.45 -8.68
C LEU A 354 25.53 -10.83 -8.63
N ARG A 355 26.33 -10.09 -7.85
CA ARG A 355 27.74 -10.37 -7.56
C ARG A 355 28.02 -9.98 -6.11
N GLY A 356 28.04 -10.95 -5.22
CA GLY A 356 28.19 -10.65 -3.80
C GLY A 356 26.96 -9.96 -3.23
N ASP A 357 27.20 -8.92 -2.43
CA ASP A 357 26.20 -8.01 -1.87
C ASP A 357 25.86 -6.84 -2.82
N SER A 358 26.32 -6.91 -4.07
CA SER A 358 26.07 -5.91 -5.11
C SER A 358 25.31 -6.53 -6.27
N GLY A 359 24.47 -5.71 -6.91
CA GLY A 359 23.73 -6.12 -8.09
C GLY A 359 23.65 -5.03 -9.13
N HIS A 360 23.25 -5.44 -10.32
CA HIS A 360 23.16 -4.59 -11.49
C HIS A 360 21.90 -4.92 -12.30
N CYS A 361 21.21 -3.90 -12.81
CA CYS A 361 19.95 -4.04 -13.55
C CYS A 361 19.80 -2.97 -14.64
N ILE A 362 20.04 -3.37 -15.88
CA ILE A 362 19.84 -2.56 -17.10
C ILE A 362 19.16 -3.42 -18.16
N LYS A 363 18.03 -2.92 -18.67
CA LYS A 363 17.24 -3.60 -19.71
C LYS A 363 18.09 -3.84 -20.96
N ASP A 364 18.17 -5.10 -21.38
CA ASP A 364 18.85 -5.53 -22.60
C ASP A 364 18.06 -6.67 -23.27
N SER A 365 18.09 -7.87 -22.69
CA SER A 365 17.59 -9.12 -23.27
C SER A 365 16.14 -9.47 -22.86
N TYR A 366 15.59 -8.78 -21.87
CA TYR A 366 14.20 -8.93 -21.39
C TYR A 366 13.32 -7.74 -21.81
N GLU A 367 12.00 -7.89 -21.82
CA GLU A 367 11.06 -6.92 -22.41
C GLU A 367 11.06 -5.53 -21.74
N LYS A 368 11.11 -5.52 -20.41
CA LYS A 368 10.92 -4.34 -19.57
C LYS A 368 12.10 -4.18 -18.62
N ARG A 369 12.40 -2.91 -18.34
CA ARG A 369 13.29 -2.52 -17.25
C ARG A 369 12.58 -2.71 -15.92
N ILE A 370 13.21 -3.41 -14.98
CA ILE A 370 12.63 -3.70 -13.65
C ILE A 370 13.18 -2.80 -12.53
N ARG A 371 14.24 -2.03 -12.79
CA ARG A 371 14.83 -1.10 -11.81
C ARG A 371 15.24 0.23 -12.45
N GLY A 372 15.00 1.32 -11.72
CA GLY A 372 15.36 2.68 -12.09
C GLY A 372 14.18 3.47 -12.62
N ALA A 373 14.13 4.76 -12.29
CA ALA A 373 13.15 5.67 -12.84
C ALA A 373 13.26 5.67 -14.38
N LEU A 374 12.12 5.61 -15.08
CA LEU A 374 12.01 6.18 -16.42
C LEU A 374 12.72 7.53 -16.35
N GLU A 375 13.77 7.76 -17.15
CA GLU A 375 14.64 8.94 -17.04
C GLU A 375 13.81 10.21 -16.84
N SER A 376 13.62 10.60 -15.58
CA SER A 376 12.85 11.77 -15.24
C SER A 376 13.86 12.88 -15.36
N ALA A 377 13.97 13.38 -16.59
CA ALA A 377 15.00 14.28 -17.03
C ALA A 377 15.29 15.34 -15.96
N LEU A 378 16.56 15.43 -15.58
CA LEU A 378 16.99 16.30 -14.50
C LEU A 378 17.10 17.73 -15.05
N HIS A 379 16.38 18.67 -14.45
CA HIS A 379 16.53 20.09 -14.79
C HIS A 379 17.71 20.67 -13.99
N TYR A 380 18.92 20.58 -14.55
CA TYR A 380 20.14 21.07 -13.91
C TYR A 380 20.02 22.52 -13.46
N SER A 381 20.48 22.78 -12.24
CA SER A 381 20.49 24.10 -11.58
C SER A 381 19.11 24.73 -11.36
N ILE A 382 18.03 23.96 -11.49
CA ILE A 382 16.67 24.41 -11.19
C ILE A 382 16.15 23.65 -9.97
N ARG A 383 15.84 24.40 -8.92
CA ARG A 383 15.22 23.87 -7.70
C ARG A 383 13.73 24.15 -7.73
N CYS A 384 12.97 23.25 -7.14
CA CYS A 384 11.56 23.48 -6.88
C CYS A 384 11.44 24.53 -5.78
N ASP A 385 10.74 25.63 -6.02
CA ASP A 385 10.58 26.73 -5.04
C ASP A 385 9.80 26.31 -3.80
N CYS A 386 9.10 25.19 -3.86
CA CYS A 386 8.32 24.65 -2.74
C CYS A 386 9.15 23.72 -1.84
N CYS A 387 9.82 22.72 -2.41
CA CYS A 387 10.55 21.70 -1.63
C CYS A 387 12.07 21.91 -1.62
N ASN A 388 12.56 22.91 -2.35
CA ASN A 388 13.97 23.27 -2.51
C ASN A 388 14.88 22.16 -3.08
N TYR A 389 14.29 21.06 -3.56
CA TYR A 389 14.99 19.98 -4.25
C TYR A 389 15.13 20.26 -5.75
N THR A 390 16.21 19.78 -6.36
CA THR A 390 16.38 19.80 -7.81
C THR A 390 15.23 19.09 -8.50
N ILE A 391 14.63 19.73 -9.51
CA ILE A 391 13.46 19.17 -10.20
C ILE A 391 13.87 17.96 -11.04
N ARG A 392 13.17 16.84 -10.82
CA ARG A 392 13.26 15.60 -11.60
C ARG A 392 11.95 15.36 -12.33
N GLY A 393 12.02 14.99 -13.61
CA GLY A 393 10.84 14.70 -14.42
C GLY A 393 10.18 15.96 -14.94
N GLU A 394 8.87 16.07 -14.75
CA GLU A 394 8.12 17.23 -15.22
C GLU A 394 8.44 18.48 -14.40
N ARG A 395 9.03 19.49 -15.05
CA ARG A 395 9.17 20.85 -14.52
C ARG A 395 7.98 21.70 -14.90
N TRP A 396 7.37 22.34 -13.91
CA TRP A 396 6.27 23.28 -14.10
C TRP A 396 6.75 24.69 -13.77
N LYS A 397 6.96 25.52 -14.79
CA LYS A 397 7.34 26.92 -14.60
C LYS A 397 6.08 27.79 -14.54
N CYS A 398 5.98 28.67 -13.54
CA CYS A 398 4.94 29.68 -13.49
C CYS A 398 5.13 30.65 -14.67
N THR A 399 4.06 30.93 -15.42
CA THR A 399 4.11 31.87 -16.55
C THR A 399 4.08 33.33 -16.11
N SER A 400 3.69 33.57 -14.85
CA SER A 400 3.51 34.91 -14.28
C SER A 400 4.66 35.35 -13.38
N CYS A 401 5.46 34.41 -12.85
CA CYS A 401 6.62 34.70 -12.00
C CYS A 401 7.93 34.38 -12.74
N ALA A 402 8.94 35.23 -12.55
CA ALA A 402 10.23 35.10 -13.25
C ALA A 402 10.96 33.78 -12.92
N ASP A 403 11.05 33.46 -11.62
CA ASP A 403 11.77 32.31 -11.09
C ASP A 403 10.89 31.54 -10.09
N TYR A 404 9.81 30.94 -10.60
CA TYR A 404 8.98 30.05 -9.79
C TYR A 404 8.70 28.76 -10.54
N ASP A 405 9.37 27.70 -10.13
CA ASP A 405 9.37 26.36 -10.68
C ASP A 405 8.88 25.34 -9.65
N LEU A 406 7.97 24.46 -10.08
CA LEU A 406 7.47 23.36 -9.26
C LEU A 406 7.82 22.02 -9.90
N CYS A 407 8.19 21.04 -9.06
CA CYS A 407 8.31 19.65 -9.51
C CYS A 407 6.93 18.99 -9.64
N GLN A 408 6.89 17.84 -10.30
CA GLN A 408 5.67 17.02 -10.48
C GLN A 408 4.92 16.73 -9.16
N ILE A 409 5.63 16.64 -8.03
CA ILE A 409 5.05 16.34 -6.71
C ILE A 409 4.44 17.60 -6.06
N CYS A 410 5.10 18.75 -6.22
CA CYS A 410 4.68 20.01 -5.63
C CYS A 410 3.59 20.71 -6.47
N LYS A 411 3.54 20.43 -7.78
CA LYS A 411 2.57 21.04 -8.69
C LYS A 411 1.10 20.85 -8.24
N PRO A 412 0.62 19.64 -7.87
CA PRO A 412 -0.74 19.45 -7.34
C PRO A 412 -0.99 20.20 -6.03
N LYS A 413 0.05 20.44 -5.24
CA LYS A 413 0.00 21.12 -3.94
C LYS A 413 0.23 22.63 -4.03
N SER A 414 0.32 23.19 -5.24
CA SER A 414 0.61 24.62 -5.47
C SER A 414 -0.29 25.59 -4.70
N HIS A 415 -1.54 25.21 -4.45
CA HIS A 415 -2.52 25.97 -3.66
C HIS A 415 -2.18 26.09 -2.16
N ILE A 416 -1.34 25.20 -1.63
CA ILE A 416 -0.95 25.13 -0.22
C ILE A 416 0.30 25.99 0.05
N HIS A 417 1.08 26.30 -0.99
CA HIS A 417 2.37 26.98 -0.86
C HIS A 417 2.28 28.50 -1.07
N ASN A 418 1.11 29.10 -0.80
CA ASN A 418 0.87 30.56 -0.88
C ASN A 418 1.27 31.21 -2.22
N HIS A 419 1.23 30.45 -3.32
CA HIS A 419 1.40 31.01 -4.66
C HIS A 419 0.06 31.58 -5.16
N PRO A 420 0.04 32.74 -5.86
CA PRO A 420 -1.21 33.35 -6.31
C PRO A 420 -2.06 32.38 -7.15
N ALA A 421 -3.32 32.19 -6.74
CA ALA A 421 -4.22 31.19 -7.33
C ALA A 421 -4.54 31.43 -8.82
N GLY A 422 -4.37 32.66 -9.30
CA GLY A 422 -4.59 33.03 -10.70
C GLY A 422 -3.40 32.76 -11.62
N HIS A 423 -2.24 32.39 -11.08
CA HIS A 423 -1.04 32.16 -11.89
C HIS A 423 -1.10 30.81 -12.60
N ARG A 424 -0.79 30.82 -13.89
CA ARG A 424 -0.76 29.61 -14.72
C ARG A 424 0.64 29.00 -14.68
N PHE A 425 0.69 27.68 -14.79
CA PHE A 425 1.94 26.93 -14.89
C PHE A 425 2.03 26.31 -16.28
N GLN A 426 3.21 26.42 -16.88
CA GLN A 426 3.57 25.78 -18.12
C GLN A 426 4.46 24.57 -17.82
N LEU A 427 4.12 23.43 -18.44
CA LEU A 427 5.00 22.27 -18.45
C LEU A 427 6.20 22.58 -19.35
N ILE A 428 7.41 22.49 -18.78
CA ILE A 428 8.67 22.59 -19.49
C ILE A 428 9.25 21.17 -19.56
N PRO A 429 8.90 20.38 -20.59
CA PRO A 429 9.52 19.08 -20.77
C PRO A 429 10.99 19.30 -21.12
N HIS A 430 11.82 18.39 -20.63
CA HIS A 430 13.23 18.43 -20.93
C HIS A 430 13.47 17.99 -22.39
N SER A 431 13.88 18.92 -23.25
CA SER A 431 14.19 18.60 -24.65
C SER A 431 15.47 17.74 -24.74
N LYS A 432 15.42 16.62 -25.48
CA LYS A 432 16.58 15.79 -25.84
C LYS A 432 17.69 16.58 -26.56
N THR A 433 17.37 17.72 -27.17
CA THR A 433 18.30 18.60 -27.90
C THR A 433 18.68 19.86 -27.13
N SER A 434 18.23 20.02 -25.89
CA SER A 434 18.62 21.17 -25.06
C SER A 434 20.11 21.14 -24.76
N HIS A 435 20.79 22.29 -24.86
CA HIS A 435 22.16 22.47 -24.35
C HIS A 435 22.28 22.18 -22.84
N ARG A 436 21.15 22.20 -22.12
CA ARG A 436 21.02 21.84 -20.69
C ARG A 436 20.57 20.40 -20.48
N ALA A 437 20.53 19.57 -21.52
CA ALA A 437 20.19 18.17 -21.36
C ALA A 437 21.21 17.39 -20.55
N PRO A 438 20.80 16.27 -19.91
CA PRO A 438 21.77 15.31 -19.41
C PRO A 438 22.69 14.96 -20.57
N GLN A 439 23.84 15.62 -20.62
CA GLN A 439 24.87 15.34 -21.58
C GLN A 439 25.42 14.02 -21.08
N PHE A 440 25.01 12.94 -21.74
CA PHE A 440 25.59 11.64 -21.47
C PHE A 440 27.11 11.79 -21.46
N LEU A 441 27.78 11.20 -20.47
CA LEU A 441 29.22 11.32 -20.35
C LEU A 441 29.86 10.88 -21.67
N LYS A 442 30.67 11.76 -22.25
CA LYS A 442 31.56 11.37 -23.34
C LYS A 442 32.68 10.55 -22.73
N HIS A 443 32.72 9.27 -23.04
CA HIS A 443 33.83 8.41 -22.63
C HIS A 443 35.03 8.73 -23.53
N TYR A 444 36.23 8.86 -22.94
CA TYR A 444 37.49 8.93 -23.68
C TYR A 444 37.89 7.56 -24.27
N VAL A 445 36.89 6.81 -24.76
CA VAL A 445 37.00 5.46 -25.31
C VAL A 445 36.21 5.40 -26.60
N ILE A 446 36.76 4.67 -27.57
CA ILE A 446 36.19 4.49 -28.91
C ILE A 446 35.42 3.16 -28.93
N CYS A 447 34.32 3.14 -29.68
CA CYS A 447 33.59 1.90 -29.96
C CYS A 447 34.40 1.05 -30.93
N ASP A 448 34.75 -0.18 -30.53
CA ASP A 448 35.56 -1.11 -31.33
C ASP A 448 34.89 -1.54 -32.65
N SER A 449 33.57 -1.36 -32.77
CA SER A 449 32.83 -1.71 -33.99
C SER A 449 32.65 -0.56 -34.97
N CYS A 450 32.28 0.63 -34.51
CA CYS A 450 31.99 1.77 -35.40
C CYS A 450 33.08 2.84 -35.42
N ASN A 451 34.13 2.67 -34.62
CA ASN A 451 35.27 3.58 -34.47
C ASN A 451 34.90 5.03 -34.06
N LYS A 452 33.70 5.23 -33.50
CA LYS A 452 33.24 6.53 -32.98
C LYS A 452 33.48 6.61 -31.47
N SER A 453 33.74 7.82 -30.99
CA SER A 453 33.76 8.10 -29.54
C SER A 453 32.40 7.75 -28.93
N ILE A 454 32.43 7.05 -27.80
CA ILE A 454 31.20 6.61 -27.13
C ILE A 454 30.63 7.77 -26.30
N CYS A 455 29.47 8.25 -26.71
CA CYS A 455 28.62 9.14 -25.91
C CYS A 455 27.41 8.33 -25.44
N GLY A 456 27.07 8.35 -24.15
CA GLY A 456 25.98 7.50 -23.64
C GLY A 456 26.46 6.30 -22.83
N MET A 457 25.63 5.26 -22.88
CA MET A 457 25.96 3.98 -22.29
C MET A 457 27.13 3.33 -23.04
N ARG A 458 28.20 3.03 -22.31
CA ARG A 458 29.34 2.25 -22.78
C ARG A 458 29.17 0.81 -22.35
N TRP A 459 29.28 -0.13 -23.30
CA TRP A 459 29.20 -1.56 -23.03
C TRP A 459 30.60 -2.18 -23.09
N LYS A 460 31.19 -2.51 -21.95
CA LYS A 460 32.51 -3.15 -21.86
C LYS A 460 32.34 -4.67 -21.84
N CYS A 461 33.02 -5.37 -22.75
CA CYS A 461 33.07 -6.83 -22.73
C CYS A 461 33.72 -7.31 -21.42
N THR A 462 33.14 -8.34 -20.79
CA THR A 462 33.67 -8.91 -19.54
C THR A 462 34.74 -9.97 -19.78
N PHE A 463 34.95 -10.37 -21.04
CA PHE A 463 35.92 -11.38 -21.45
C PHE A 463 37.16 -10.74 -22.08
N CYS A 464 36.96 -9.69 -22.88
CA CYS A 464 38.04 -8.99 -23.57
C CYS A 464 38.41 -7.71 -22.81
N GLU A 465 39.70 -7.52 -22.52
CA GLU A 465 40.16 -6.41 -21.67
C GLU A 465 39.79 -5.02 -22.21
N LYS A 466 39.89 -4.84 -23.54
CA LYS A 466 39.80 -3.52 -24.20
C LYS A 466 38.60 -3.36 -25.14
N TYR A 467 37.71 -4.35 -25.23
CA TYR A 467 36.59 -4.31 -26.18
C TYR A 467 35.36 -3.59 -25.60
N ASN A 468 34.92 -2.54 -26.28
CA ASN A 468 33.87 -1.60 -25.89
C ASN A 468 32.92 -1.32 -27.06
N LEU A 469 31.62 -1.34 -26.78
CA LEU A 469 30.60 -0.98 -27.76
C LEU A 469 29.81 0.24 -27.29
N CYS A 470 29.40 1.08 -28.24
CA CYS A 470 28.33 2.05 -28.00
C CYS A 470 26.96 1.33 -27.97
N GLN A 471 25.93 2.03 -27.51
CA GLN A 471 24.57 1.49 -27.44
C GLN A 471 24.08 0.91 -28.78
N ASP A 472 24.30 1.62 -29.89
CA ASP A 472 23.83 1.18 -31.22
C ASP A 472 24.55 -0.10 -31.69
N CYS A 473 25.85 -0.19 -31.43
CA CYS A 473 26.63 -1.38 -31.77
C CYS A 473 26.32 -2.55 -30.83
N LYS A 474 25.95 -2.30 -29.57
CA LYS A 474 25.55 -3.36 -28.63
C LYS A 474 24.35 -4.15 -29.14
N PHE A 475 23.36 -3.51 -29.76
CA PHE A 475 22.21 -4.22 -30.35
C PHE A 475 22.60 -5.18 -31.47
N LYS A 476 23.77 -5.01 -32.07
CA LYS A 476 24.32 -5.86 -33.13
C LYS A 476 25.46 -6.75 -32.63
N SER A 477 25.71 -6.78 -31.31
CA SER A 477 26.87 -7.46 -30.73
C SER A 477 26.97 -8.92 -31.18
N SER A 478 25.82 -9.58 -31.37
CA SER A 478 25.74 -10.97 -31.78
C SER A 478 26.30 -11.29 -33.19
N ASN A 479 26.57 -10.25 -33.99
CA ASN A 479 27.05 -10.38 -35.36
C ASN A 479 28.47 -9.81 -35.53
N ILE A 480 29.01 -9.18 -34.49
CA ILE A 480 30.25 -8.38 -34.57
C ILE A 480 31.26 -8.73 -33.45
N HIS A 481 30.84 -9.53 -32.47
CA HIS A 481 31.67 -10.02 -31.38
C HIS A 481 31.21 -11.43 -30.97
N ASP A 482 32.00 -12.14 -30.16
CA ASP A 482 31.62 -13.46 -29.68
C ASP A 482 30.29 -13.40 -28.90
N ASN A 483 29.35 -14.27 -29.28
CA ASN A 483 27.99 -14.32 -28.73
C ASN A 483 27.94 -14.87 -27.31
N ASN A 484 29.01 -15.53 -26.86
CA ASN A 484 29.14 -16.01 -25.49
C ASN A 484 29.69 -14.92 -24.56
N HIS A 485 30.19 -13.80 -25.09
CA HIS A 485 30.75 -12.75 -24.28
C HIS A 485 29.68 -11.82 -23.71
N ALA A 486 29.65 -11.73 -22.38
CA ALA A 486 28.80 -10.79 -21.66
C ALA A 486 29.38 -9.37 -21.67
N PHE A 487 28.49 -8.38 -21.53
CA PHE A 487 28.86 -6.97 -21.52
C PHE A 487 28.39 -6.30 -20.24
N ARG A 488 29.29 -5.58 -19.58
CA ARG A 488 28.98 -4.69 -18.46
C ARG A 488 28.67 -3.28 -19.00
N PRO A 489 27.48 -2.75 -18.76
CA PRO A 489 27.16 -1.35 -19.08
C PRO A 489 27.77 -0.38 -18.07
N ILE A 490 28.21 0.78 -18.57
CA ILE A 490 28.87 1.86 -17.83
C ILE A 490 28.30 3.18 -18.38
N ALA A 491 27.42 3.84 -17.63
CA ALA A 491 26.88 5.14 -18.02
C ALA A 491 27.84 6.27 -17.63
N TYR A 492 28.42 6.19 -16.44
CA TYR A 492 29.36 7.18 -15.89
C TYR A 492 30.60 6.50 -15.30
N LEU A 493 31.74 7.18 -15.36
CA LEU A 493 33.01 6.72 -14.79
C LEU A 493 32.94 6.73 -13.25
N GLU A 494 33.38 5.65 -12.61
CA GLU A 494 33.37 5.46 -11.14
C GLU A 494 34.28 6.48 -10.40
N HIS A 495 35.21 7.13 -11.11
CA HIS A 495 36.18 8.06 -10.54
C HIS A 495 36.19 9.40 -11.29
N ILE A 496 35.20 10.26 -11.03
CA ILE A 496 35.40 11.69 -11.24
C ILE A 496 35.68 12.28 -9.85
N PRO A 497 36.95 12.55 -9.48
CA PRO A 497 37.28 13.20 -8.22
C PRO A 497 36.90 14.68 -8.36
N LEU A 498 35.62 14.98 -8.11
CA LEU A 498 35.19 16.35 -7.86
C LEU A 498 35.23 16.54 -6.34
N SER A 499 36.02 17.52 -5.92
CA SER A 499 36.28 17.93 -4.53
C SER A 499 35.09 17.64 -3.59
N PHE A 500 35.36 16.84 -2.56
CA PHE A 500 34.44 16.55 -1.47
C PHE A 500 33.87 17.85 -0.90
N SER A 501 32.56 18.08 -1.09
CA SER A 501 31.83 18.98 -0.20
C SER A 501 31.28 18.13 0.94
N GLU A 502 31.32 18.67 2.15
CA GLU A 502 30.87 18.00 3.38
C GLU A 502 29.35 17.70 3.42
N ASN A 503 28.63 17.94 2.31
CA ASN A 503 27.18 17.75 2.16
C ASN A 503 26.83 17.01 0.85
N ALA A 504 27.38 15.81 0.66
CA ALA A 504 27.06 14.99 -0.51
C ALA A 504 25.55 14.58 -0.50
N PRO A 505 24.78 14.89 -1.57
CA PRO A 505 23.34 14.66 -1.58
C PRO A 505 22.99 13.16 -1.60
N THR A 506 21.92 12.80 -0.90
CA THR A 506 21.40 11.42 -0.87
C THR A 506 20.43 11.18 -2.02
N CYS A 507 20.51 10.03 -2.69
CA CYS A 507 19.59 9.66 -3.75
C CYS A 507 18.19 9.35 -3.18
N ASP A 508 17.13 9.99 -3.68
CA ASP A 508 15.78 9.70 -3.17
C ASP A 508 15.28 8.29 -3.52
N TYR A 509 15.87 7.67 -4.55
CA TYR A 509 15.50 6.33 -5.02
C TYR A 509 16.23 5.23 -4.26
N CYS A 510 17.57 5.25 -4.21
CA CYS A 510 18.35 4.20 -3.54
C CYS A 510 18.80 4.56 -2.11
N LYS A 511 18.56 5.80 -1.66
CA LYS A 511 18.96 6.33 -0.35
C LYS A 511 20.47 6.28 -0.06
N LEU A 512 21.31 6.14 -1.09
CA LEU A 512 22.77 6.18 -0.99
C LEU A 512 23.32 7.57 -1.30
N THR A 513 24.48 7.88 -0.74
CA THR A 513 25.23 9.12 -1.00
C THR A 513 25.65 9.20 -2.47
N CYS A 514 25.38 10.33 -3.12
CA CYS A 514 25.74 10.59 -4.51
C CYS A 514 27.00 11.45 -4.60
N THR A 515 27.79 11.21 -5.64
CA THR A 515 28.81 12.15 -6.10
C THR A 515 28.12 13.19 -7.00
N SER A 516 28.07 14.46 -6.57
CA SER A 516 27.37 15.55 -7.30
C SER A 516 25.83 15.36 -7.37
N TYR A 517 25.15 16.06 -8.27
CA TYR A 517 23.69 16.12 -8.38
C TYR A 517 23.02 14.86 -8.99
N MET A 518 23.79 13.79 -9.24
CA MET A 518 23.32 12.56 -9.88
C MET A 518 23.83 11.32 -9.15
N CYS A 519 22.96 10.32 -8.99
CA CYS A 519 23.35 9.03 -8.43
C CYS A 519 24.01 8.17 -9.53
N VAL A 520 25.35 8.17 -9.58
CA VAL A 520 26.15 7.35 -10.52
C VAL A 520 25.75 5.88 -10.46
N LYS A 521 25.54 5.34 -9.25
CA LYS A 521 25.09 3.95 -9.05
C LYS A 521 23.76 3.68 -9.76
N CYS A 522 22.73 4.50 -9.53
CA CYS A 522 21.44 4.29 -10.20
C CYS A 522 21.52 4.50 -11.72
N ALA A 523 22.34 5.44 -12.18
CA ALA A 523 22.55 5.67 -13.61
C ALA A 523 23.24 4.48 -14.29
N ASN A 524 24.20 3.87 -13.59
CA ASN A 524 24.83 2.61 -13.97
C ASN A 524 23.93 1.39 -13.64
N GLY A 525 22.68 1.55 -13.22
CA GLY A 525 21.80 0.41 -12.88
C GLY A 525 22.25 -0.42 -11.67
N GLU A 526 23.21 0.06 -10.89
CA GLU A 526 23.79 -0.62 -9.73
C GLU A 526 22.90 -0.47 -8.49
N PHE A 527 22.95 -1.49 -7.63
CA PHE A 527 22.32 -1.49 -6.33
C PHE A 527 23.07 -2.36 -5.32
N LEU A 528 22.81 -2.10 -4.04
CA LEU A 528 23.27 -2.93 -2.94
C LEU A 528 22.15 -3.83 -2.47
N VAL A 529 22.51 -5.02 -2.00
CA VAL A 529 21.61 -6.04 -1.49
C VAL A 529 21.48 -5.87 0.01
N GLU A 530 20.25 -5.89 0.52
CA GLU A 530 19.97 -5.98 1.96
C GLU A 530 19.82 -7.44 2.38
N GLU A 531 19.08 -8.21 1.60
CA GLU A 531 18.87 -9.65 1.79
C GLU A 531 18.64 -10.31 0.42
N TYR A 532 19.02 -11.57 0.29
CA TYR A 532 18.87 -12.35 -0.93
C TYR A 532 18.47 -13.79 -0.59
N GLU A 533 17.44 -14.30 -1.24
CA GLU A 533 16.96 -15.68 -1.07
C GLU A 533 16.80 -16.34 -2.44
N LEU A 534 17.11 -17.64 -2.49
CA LEU A 534 16.87 -18.46 -3.68
C LEU A 534 16.11 -19.72 -3.28
N PHE A 535 15.01 -19.97 -3.99
CA PHE A 535 14.17 -21.15 -3.76
C PHE A 535 14.19 -22.05 -4.98
N GLN A 536 14.11 -23.36 -4.75
CA GLN A 536 13.71 -24.32 -5.76
C GLN A 536 12.19 -24.41 -5.79
N VAL A 537 11.62 -24.31 -6.98
CA VAL A 537 10.18 -24.41 -7.24
C VAL A 537 9.88 -25.85 -7.64
N ILE A 538 9.12 -26.55 -6.81
CA ILE A 538 8.80 -27.97 -6.98
C ILE A 538 7.30 -28.07 -7.23
N LYS A 539 6.90 -28.70 -8.34
CA LYS A 539 5.47 -28.95 -8.60
C LYS A 539 4.97 -30.03 -7.63
N ARG A 540 3.88 -29.75 -6.93
CA ARG A 540 3.23 -30.65 -5.98
C ARG A 540 2.45 -31.75 -6.66
#